data_AF-A0A177QIP1-F1
#
_entry.id   AF-A0A177QIP1-F1
#
_cell.length_a   1.000
_cell.length_b   1.000
_cell.length_c   1.000
_cell.angle_alpha   90.00
_cell.angle_beta   90.00
_cell.angle_gamma   90.00
#
_symmetry.space_group_name_H-M   'P 1'
#
loop_
_entity.id
_entity.type
_entity.pdbx_description
1 polymer ?
#
loop_
_entity_poly.entity_id
_entity_poly.type
_entity_poly.pdbx_seq_one_letter_code
_entity_poly.pdbx_strand_id
1 'polypeptide(L)'
;MKKYIILLLLSIIFTLSINSLAKNNAVYTIGAYDEAFKTHNPVTKFGPVTASEIPPTLPKTFLEKDGNYGGGEAFRTIKAACDALKHQLTNGILPNTYAWHIYLLDANWKPGTYQLHPNDYRIKQTVRVLKLVKETC
;
A
#
# COMPACT_ATOMS: atom_id res chain seq x y z
N MET A 1 1.58 -50.74 6.92
CA MET A 1 0.56 -49.69 7.17
C MET A 1 1.08 -48.44 7.87
N LYS A 2 1.91 -48.52 8.94
CA LYS A 2 2.43 -47.34 9.67
C LYS A 2 3.26 -46.34 8.85
N LYS A 3 3.98 -46.77 7.81
CA LYS A 3 4.84 -45.87 6.98
C LYS A 3 4.05 -44.93 6.05
N TYR A 4 2.84 -45.31 5.63
CA TYR A 4 2.01 -44.48 4.74
C TYR A 4 1.33 -43.32 5.48
N ILE A 5 1.06 -43.49 6.79
CA ILE A 5 0.46 -42.45 7.63
C ILE A 5 1.43 -41.27 7.83
N ILE A 6 2.74 -41.55 7.95
CA ILE A 6 3.78 -40.52 8.12
C ILE A 6 3.93 -39.69 6.84
N LEU A 7 3.87 -40.32 5.66
CA LEU A 7 3.97 -39.61 4.38
C LEU A 7 2.77 -38.67 4.15
N LEU A 8 1.57 -39.09 4.57
CA LEU A 8 0.35 -38.30 4.44
C LEU A 8 0.36 -37.07 5.37
N LEU A 9 0.84 -37.23 6.62
CA LEU A 9 1.00 -36.13 7.58
C LEU A 9 2.01 -35.08 7.11
N LEU A 10 3.11 -35.48 6.48
CA LEU A 10 4.10 -34.56 5.91
C LEU A 10 3.52 -33.71 4.77
N SER A 11 2.63 -34.28 3.94
CA SER A 11 1.99 -33.54 2.84
C SER A 11 1.01 -32.45 3.32
N ILE A 12 0.31 -32.69 4.44
CA ILE A 12 -0.64 -31.73 5.02
C ILE A 12 0.12 -30.55 5.66
N ILE A 13 1.23 -30.81 6.35
CA ILE A 13 2.05 -29.75 6.96
C ILE A 13 2.70 -28.85 5.89
N PHE A 14 3.07 -29.43 4.75
CA PHE A 14 3.68 -28.67 3.66
C PHE A 14 2.67 -27.71 3.00
N THR A 15 1.42 -28.11 2.80
CA THR A 15 0.39 -27.25 2.18
C THR A 15 -0.09 -26.11 3.08
N LEU A 16 -0.11 -26.30 4.40
CA LEU A 16 -0.43 -25.23 5.36
C LEU A 16 0.63 -24.13 5.43
N SER A 17 1.89 -24.47 5.14
CA SER A 17 3.02 -23.53 5.27
C SER A 17 3.10 -22.52 4.11
N ILE A 18 2.59 -22.87 2.93
CA ILE A 18 2.71 -22.03 1.72
C ILE A 18 1.68 -20.88 1.72
N ASN A 19 0.51 -21.07 2.34
CA ASN A 19 -0.54 -20.06 2.41
C ASN A 19 -0.25 -18.91 3.38
N SER A 20 0.69 -19.09 4.31
CA SER A 20 1.09 -18.05 5.27
C SER A 20 2.00 -16.98 4.64
N LEU A 21 2.76 -17.33 3.60
CA LEU A 21 3.79 -16.43 3.05
C LEU A 21 3.20 -15.29 2.20
N ALA A 22 2.03 -15.50 1.57
CA ALA A 22 1.40 -14.50 0.71
C ALA A 22 0.81 -13.30 1.48
N LYS A 23 0.48 -13.46 2.77
CA LYS A 23 -0.11 -12.37 3.59
C LYS A 23 0.92 -11.37 4.12
N ASN A 24 2.18 -11.78 4.27
CA ASN A 24 3.19 -10.98 5.00
C ASN A 24 3.89 -9.89 4.17
N ASN A 25 3.60 -9.80 2.87
CA ASN A 25 4.28 -8.88 1.96
C ASN A 25 3.35 -7.91 1.22
N ALA A 26 2.04 -7.97 1.45
CA ALA A 26 1.09 -7.06 0.83
C ALA A 26 1.34 -5.60 1.24
N VAL A 27 1.09 -4.68 0.31
CA VAL A 27 1.23 -3.23 0.52
C VAL A 27 -0.10 -2.56 0.25
N TYR A 28 -0.68 -1.98 1.30
CA TYR A 28 -1.91 -1.19 1.22
C TYR A 28 -1.60 0.29 1.25
N THR A 29 -2.50 1.10 0.72
CA THR A 29 -2.33 2.55 0.72
C THR A 29 -3.68 3.27 0.69
N ILE A 30 -3.66 4.53 1.11
CA ILE A 30 -4.79 5.46 1.00
C ILE A 30 -4.70 6.17 -0.36
N GLY A 31 -5.84 6.39 -1.02
CA GLY A 31 -5.86 7.20 -2.23
C GLY A 31 -7.26 7.51 -2.73
N ALA A 32 -7.36 8.49 -3.62
CA ALA A 32 -8.56 8.79 -4.41
C ALA A 32 -8.26 8.45 -5.89
N TYR A 33 -7.95 7.18 -6.16
CA TYR A 33 -7.47 6.69 -7.45
C TYR A 33 -8.57 6.13 -8.35
N ASP A 34 -9.83 6.49 -8.13
CA ASP A 34 -10.97 5.86 -8.80
C ASP A 34 -10.85 5.86 -10.33
N GLU A 35 -10.35 6.95 -10.90
CA GLU A 35 -10.12 7.06 -12.34
C GLU A 35 -8.94 6.19 -12.80
N ALA A 36 -7.79 6.27 -12.13
CA ALA A 36 -6.61 5.46 -12.47
C ALA A 36 -6.86 3.95 -12.28
N PHE A 37 -7.67 3.58 -11.29
CA PHE A 37 -8.11 2.21 -11.08
C PHE A 37 -9.04 1.75 -12.22
N LYS A 38 -10.04 2.55 -12.60
CA LYS A 38 -10.96 2.23 -13.72
C LYS A 38 -10.20 2.01 -15.04
N THR A 39 -9.15 2.80 -15.29
CA THR A 39 -8.36 2.71 -16.52
C THR A 39 -7.16 1.78 -16.43
N HIS A 40 -6.95 1.11 -15.29
CA HIS A 40 -5.77 0.28 -15.00
C HIS A 40 -4.43 1.01 -15.23
N ASN A 41 -4.45 2.33 -15.12
CA ASN A 41 -3.25 3.15 -15.28
C ASN A 41 -2.30 2.94 -14.09
N PRO A 42 -0.98 2.95 -14.32
CA PRO A 42 -0.03 2.96 -13.22
C PRO A 42 -0.24 4.19 -12.35
N VAL A 43 -0.16 4.00 -11.03
CA VAL A 43 -0.21 5.11 -10.07
C VAL A 43 1.18 5.32 -9.55
N THR A 44 1.84 6.36 -10.04
CA THR A 44 3.12 6.74 -9.46
C THR A 44 2.87 7.42 -8.13
N LYS A 45 3.11 6.68 -7.05
CA LYS A 45 3.32 7.26 -5.73
C LYS A 45 4.78 7.59 -5.62
N PHE A 46 5.08 8.88 -5.72
CA PHE A 46 6.44 9.33 -5.51
C PHE A 46 6.71 9.28 -4.01
N GLY A 47 7.69 8.47 -3.62
CA GLY A 47 8.21 8.43 -2.26
C GLY A 47 9.00 9.69 -1.93
N PRO A 48 10.24 9.61 -1.41
CA PRO A 48 11.03 10.76 -1.01
C PRO A 48 11.77 11.26 -2.25
N VAL A 49 11.00 11.50 -3.31
CA VAL A 49 11.52 11.96 -4.58
C VAL A 49 11.38 13.46 -4.49
N THR A 50 12.52 14.13 -4.45
CA THR A 50 12.55 15.59 -4.38
C THR A 50 11.78 16.16 -5.58
N ALA A 51 11.19 17.34 -5.46
CA ALA A 51 10.42 17.94 -6.54
C ALA A 51 11.18 18.01 -7.89
N SER A 52 12.52 18.01 -7.87
CA SER A 52 13.41 17.96 -9.03
C SER A 52 13.51 16.61 -9.73
N GLU A 53 13.20 15.52 -9.05
CA GLU A 53 13.31 14.14 -9.55
C GLU A 53 11.95 13.60 -10.06
N ILE A 54 10.90 14.40 -9.92
CA ILE A 54 9.53 14.09 -10.34
C ILE A 54 9.28 14.72 -11.73
N PRO A 55 8.49 14.09 -12.63
CA PRO A 55 8.02 14.74 -13.83
C PRO A 55 7.31 16.08 -13.52
N PRO A 56 7.64 17.17 -14.23
CA PRO A 56 7.06 18.50 -13.96
C PRO A 56 5.55 18.58 -14.21
N THR A 57 4.95 17.52 -14.77
CA THR A 57 3.52 17.39 -15.04
C THR A 57 2.68 17.10 -13.79
N LEU A 58 3.29 16.81 -12.63
CA LEU A 58 2.53 16.62 -11.39
C LEU A 58 2.21 17.93 -10.66
N PRO A 59 1.02 18.03 -10.04
CA PRO A 59 0.65 19.21 -9.26
C PRO A 59 1.51 19.35 -8.00
N LYS A 60 2.18 20.50 -7.86
CA LYS A 60 2.97 20.85 -6.66
C LYS A 60 2.14 20.96 -5.37
N THR A 61 0.80 20.99 -5.49
CA THR A 61 -0.13 20.96 -4.36
C THR A 61 -0.02 19.68 -3.52
N PHE A 62 0.62 18.64 -4.04
CA PHE A 62 0.86 17.39 -3.31
C PHE A 62 2.21 17.37 -2.57
N LEU A 63 2.97 18.47 -2.53
CA LEU A 63 4.24 18.53 -1.81
C LEU A 63 4.01 18.68 -0.29
N GLU A 64 4.63 17.81 0.51
CA GLU A 64 4.71 17.90 1.97
C GLU A 64 5.72 19.00 2.38
N LYS A 65 5.69 19.40 3.66
CA LYS A 65 6.51 20.51 4.20
C LYS A 65 8.01 20.24 4.13
N ASP A 66 8.40 18.98 4.06
CA ASP A 66 9.79 18.54 3.94
C ASP A 66 10.28 18.50 2.47
N GLY A 67 9.43 18.86 1.50
CA GLY A 67 9.77 18.91 0.08
C GLY A 67 9.60 17.56 -0.65
N ASN A 68 9.03 16.55 0.00
CA ASN A 68 8.67 15.27 -0.62
C ASN A 68 7.22 15.28 -1.11
N TYR A 69 6.86 14.47 -2.11
CA TYR A 69 5.46 14.34 -2.52
C TYR A 69 4.67 13.46 -1.54
N GLY A 70 3.51 13.94 -1.13
CA GLY A 70 2.62 13.30 -0.16
C GLY A 70 1.63 12.31 -0.76
N GLY A 71 0.89 11.63 0.13
CA GLY A 71 -0.06 10.57 -0.26
C GLY A 71 0.62 9.23 -0.60
N GLY A 72 1.89 9.08 -0.23
CA GLY A 72 2.74 7.91 -0.46
C GLY A 72 2.70 6.82 0.61
N GLU A 73 1.90 6.99 1.66
CA GLU A 73 1.90 6.10 2.83
C GLU A 73 1.57 4.65 2.45
N ALA A 74 2.36 3.74 3.02
CA ALA A 74 2.26 2.32 2.84
C ALA A 74 1.88 1.68 4.18
N PHE A 75 0.96 0.72 4.14
CA PHE A 75 0.51 -0.02 5.31
C PHE A 75 0.61 -1.52 5.08
N ARG A 76 1.05 -2.26 6.11
CA ARG A 76 1.07 -3.74 6.07
C ARG A 76 -0.30 -4.37 6.20
N THR A 77 -1.26 -3.62 6.75
CA THR A 77 -2.60 -4.12 7.03
C THR A 77 -3.66 -3.11 6.62
N ILE A 78 -4.81 -3.62 6.22
CA ILE A 78 -6.00 -2.81 5.91
C ILE A 78 -6.44 -2.01 7.14
N LYS A 79 -6.34 -2.59 8.34
CA LYS A 79 -6.70 -1.92 9.60
C LYS A 79 -5.86 -0.66 9.82
N ALA A 80 -4.53 -0.77 9.69
CA ALA A 80 -3.64 0.38 9.86
C ALA A 80 -3.93 1.48 8.83
N ALA A 81 -4.18 1.09 7.56
CA ALA A 81 -4.57 2.04 6.53
C ALA A 81 -5.89 2.75 6.85
N CYS A 82 -6.88 2.02 7.38
CA CYS A 82 -8.16 2.60 7.80
C CYS A 82 -8.04 3.53 9.01
N ASP A 83 -7.26 3.15 10.02
CA ASP A 83 -7.05 3.98 11.19
C ASP A 83 -6.36 5.31 10.80
N ALA A 84 -5.37 5.24 9.90
CA ALA A 84 -4.71 6.41 9.34
C ALA A 84 -5.67 7.29 8.50
N LEU A 85 -6.50 6.68 7.64
CA LEU A 85 -7.49 7.42 6.84
C LEU A 85 -8.46 8.20 7.74
N LYS A 86 -9.02 7.54 8.76
CA LYS A 86 -9.92 8.20 9.72
C LYS A 86 -9.24 9.36 10.43
N HIS A 87 -8.02 9.16 10.91
CA HIS A 87 -7.24 10.19 11.57
C HIS A 87 -7.00 11.38 10.64
N GLN A 88 -6.61 11.14 9.40
CA GLN A 88 -6.30 12.21 8.44
C GLN A 88 -7.54 13.02 8.02
N LEU A 89 -8.69 12.37 7.83
CA LEU A 89 -9.95 13.07 7.53
C LEU A 89 -10.44 13.87 8.73
N THR A 90 -10.38 13.29 9.94
CA THR A 90 -10.85 13.95 11.18
C THR A 90 -10.03 15.19 11.50
N ASN A 91 -8.71 15.14 11.26
CA ASN A 91 -7.80 16.26 11.52
C ASN A 91 -7.63 17.21 10.33
N GLY A 92 -8.39 17.03 9.24
CA GLY A 92 -8.32 17.90 8.06
C GLY A 92 -6.98 17.83 7.31
N ILE A 93 -6.21 16.75 7.48
CA ILE A 93 -4.98 16.50 6.73
C ILE A 93 -5.33 16.13 5.28
N LEU A 94 -6.34 15.28 5.11
CA LEU A 94 -6.91 14.98 3.80
C LEU A 94 -8.21 15.76 3.59
N PRO A 95 -8.42 16.34 2.39
CA PRO A 95 -9.65 17.04 2.06
C PRO A 95 -10.83 16.06 1.95
N ASN A 96 -11.94 16.36 2.64
CA ASN A 96 -13.17 15.54 2.61
C ASN A 96 -13.93 15.61 1.26
N THR A 97 -13.47 16.42 0.31
CA THR A 97 -14.10 16.58 -1.01
C THR A 97 -13.78 15.45 -1.98
N TYR A 98 -12.87 14.54 -1.62
CA TYR A 98 -12.47 13.41 -2.46
C TYR A 98 -12.92 12.08 -1.86
N ALA A 99 -13.16 11.10 -2.73
CA ALA A 99 -13.50 9.73 -2.36
C ALA A 99 -12.22 8.96 -1.98
N TRP A 100 -11.81 9.05 -0.72
CA TRP A 100 -10.63 8.35 -0.23
C TRP A 100 -10.94 6.89 0.10
N HIS A 101 -10.13 5.98 -0.45
CA HIS A 101 -10.31 4.54 -0.32
C HIS A 101 -8.99 3.84 0.02
N ILE A 102 -9.08 2.56 0.40
CA ILE A 102 -7.92 1.70 0.63
C ILE A 102 -7.71 0.81 -0.60
N TYR A 103 -6.48 0.82 -1.11
CA TYR A 103 -6.08 0.06 -2.28
C TYR A 103 -4.95 -0.93 -1.95
N LEU A 104 -4.90 -2.04 -2.68
CA LEU A 104 -3.77 -2.96 -2.72
C LEU A 104 -2.86 -2.58 -3.88
N LEU A 105 -1.55 -2.50 -3.63
CA LEU A 105 -0.54 -2.18 -4.63
C LEU A 105 0.20 -3.41 -5.12
N ASP A 106 0.68 -3.33 -6.36
CA ASP A 106 1.61 -4.27 -6.99
C ASP A 106 3.02 -4.07 -6.43
N ALA A 107 3.17 -4.34 -5.14
CA ALA A 107 4.40 -4.11 -4.40
C ALA A 107 4.58 -5.14 -3.29
N ASN A 108 5.83 -5.47 -3.02
CA ASN A 108 6.23 -6.28 -1.88
C ASN A 108 6.76 -5.38 -0.76
N TRP A 109 6.27 -5.55 0.47
CA TRP A 109 6.58 -4.65 1.60
C TRP A 109 8.08 -4.36 1.76
N LYS A 110 8.91 -5.39 2.02
CA LYS A 110 10.33 -5.21 2.32
C LYS A 110 11.12 -4.50 1.19
N PRO A 111 11.11 -5.00 -0.07
CA PRO A 111 11.85 -4.35 -1.13
C PRO A 111 11.17 -3.08 -1.66
N GLY A 112 9.85 -2.97 -1.55
CA GLY A 112 9.03 -1.91 -2.16
C GLY A 112 8.69 -0.74 -1.24
N THR A 113 9.02 -0.81 0.05
CA THR A 113 8.81 0.29 1.00
C THR A 113 10.11 0.70 1.71
N TYR A 114 10.19 1.97 2.11
CA TYR A 114 11.19 2.48 3.05
C TYR A 114 10.48 3.19 4.20
N GLN A 115 11.19 3.38 5.31
CA GLN A 115 10.70 4.12 6.44
C GLN A 115 11.17 5.58 6.33
N LEU A 116 10.23 6.53 6.31
CA LEU A 116 10.53 7.96 6.28
C LEU A 116 10.68 8.53 7.70
N HIS A 117 9.75 8.18 8.59
CA HIS A 117 9.76 8.53 10.02
C HIS A 117 9.41 7.30 10.88
N PRO A 118 9.57 7.34 12.22
CA PRO A 118 9.01 6.31 13.10
C PRO A 118 7.54 6.05 12.78
N ASN A 119 7.21 4.81 12.38
CA ASN A 119 5.87 4.36 11.97
C ASN A 119 5.31 4.98 10.67
N ASP A 120 6.10 5.72 9.91
CA ASP A 120 5.73 6.22 8.57
C ASP A 120 6.52 5.46 7.50
N TYR A 121 5.82 4.65 6.71
CA TYR A 121 6.39 3.90 5.61
C TYR A 121 5.85 4.41 4.29
N ARG A 122 6.71 4.44 3.27
CA ARG A 122 6.41 5.01 1.96
C ARG A 122 6.83 4.05 0.85
N ILE A 123 6.20 4.17 -0.31
CA ILE A 123 6.52 3.36 -1.50
C ILE A 123 7.83 3.86 -2.13
N LYS A 124 8.75 2.94 -2.46
CA LYS A 124 10.07 3.25 -3.05
C LYS A 124 10.06 3.50 -4.56
N GLN A 125 9.01 3.07 -5.26
CA GLN A 125 9.00 2.98 -6.72
C GLN A 125 7.58 3.20 -7.28
N THR A 126 7.49 3.43 -8.58
CA THR A 126 6.20 3.38 -9.30
C THR A 126 5.55 2.01 -9.15
N VAL A 127 4.27 1.99 -8.81
CA VAL A 127 3.51 0.75 -8.59
C VAL A 127 2.15 0.85 -9.27
N ARG A 128 1.52 -0.30 -9.52
CA ARG A 128 0.14 -0.33 -10.01
C ARG A 128 -0.81 -0.54 -8.85
N VAL A 129 -2.02 0.00 -8.97
CA VAL A 129 -3.12 -0.37 -8.09
C VAL A 129 -3.69 -1.69 -8.61
N LEU A 130 -3.59 -2.75 -7.80
CA LEU A 130 -4.13 -4.06 -8.16
C LEU A 130 -5.63 -4.15 -7.88
N LYS A 131 -6.07 -3.53 -6.78
CA LYS A 131 -7.43 -3.72 -6.28
C LYS A 131 -7.87 -2.58 -5.36
N LEU A 132 -9.11 -2.13 -5.52
CA LEU A 132 -9.88 -1.43 -4.48
C LEU A 132 -10.24 -2.42 -3.37
N VAL A 133 -9.66 -2.24 -2.19
CA VAL A 133 -9.83 -3.17 -1.07
C VAL A 133 -10.96 -2.74 -0.16
N LYS A 134 -11.14 -1.44 0.05
CA LYS A 134 -12.18 -0.91 0.93
C LYS A 134 -12.54 0.54 0.59
N GLU A 135 -13.82 0.79 0.35
CA GLU A 135 -14.34 2.13 0.03
C GLU A 135 -14.52 3.01 1.27
N THR A 136 -14.96 2.42 2.38
CA THR A 136 -15.22 3.16 3.61
C THR A 136 -14.56 2.49 4.79
N CYS A 137 -13.80 3.27 5.54
CA CYS A 137 -13.30 2.94 6.86
C CYS A 137 -14.23 3.59 7.89
#